data_AF-A0A7C7P1T1-F1
#
_entry.id   AF-A0A7C7P1T1-F1
#
_cell.length_a   1.000
_cell.length_b   1.000
_cell.length_c   1.000
_cell.angle_alpha   90.00
_cell.angle_beta   90.00
_cell.angle_gamma   90.00
#
_symmetry.space_group_name_H-M   'P 1'
#
loop_
_entity.id
_entity.type
_entity.pdbx_description
1 polymer ?
#
loop_
_entity_poly.entity_id
_entity_poly.type
_entity_poly.pdbx_seq_one_letter_code
_entity_poly.pdbx_strand_id
1 'polypeptide(L)'
;MLTQTALVSERDKTYAELPAVEPQAEIGELPRLLPREEISDPVWDVILKVNEYGSIGEDSGLATIYRHLAYWPGLLELIQDRLEQAQQAGSIPIGAASVVEITLEEGTRMAHLLEESDVEAMSDYARKKIANYVDGPFHVARIVNIGTALSRWLDTAG
;
A
#
# COMPACT_ATOMS: atom_id res chain seq x y z
N MET A 1 -2.27 9.88 -16.59
CA MET A 1 -3.64 9.37 -16.38
C MET A 1 -3.71 7.94 -16.91
N LEU A 2 -3.55 6.92 -16.06
CA LEU A 2 -3.57 5.50 -16.46
C LEU A 2 -3.94 4.57 -15.28
N THR A 3 -4.92 4.96 -14.46
CA THR A 3 -5.46 4.10 -13.38
C THR A 3 -6.92 3.69 -13.59
N GLN A 4 -7.57 4.12 -14.68
CA GLN A 4 -9.00 3.90 -14.87
C GLN A 4 -9.41 2.56 -15.49
N THR A 5 -8.48 1.67 -15.84
CA THR A 5 -8.83 0.40 -16.53
C THR A 5 -8.91 -0.82 -15.63
N ALA A 6 -8.51 -0.75 -14.35
CA ALA A 6 -8.51 -1.92 -13.46
C ALA A 6 -9.77 -2.07 -12.60
N LEU A 7 -10.63 -1.05 -12.52
CA LEU A 7 -11.84 -1.08 -11.70
C LEU A 7 -13.05 -0.72 -12.55
N VAL A 8 -13.72 -1.78 -13.01
CA VAL A 8 -15.10 -1.82 -13.53
C VAL A 8 -15.32 -1.10 -14.87
N SER A 9 -15.24 -1.87 -15.97
CA SER A 9 -15.90 -1.46 -17.22
C SER A 9 -17.41 -1.41 -17.01
N GLU A 10 -18.02 -0.46 -17.69
CA GLU A 10 -19.42 -0.04 -17.57
C GLU A 10 -20.46 -1.16 -17.58
N ARG A 11 -21.60 -0.82 -16.98
CA ARG A 11 -22.82 -1.61 -16.81
C ARG A 11 -23.31 -2.20 -18.13
N ASP A 12 -22.93 -3.43 -18.41
CA ASP A 12 -23.80 -4.36 -19.11
C ASP A 12 -23.83 -5.67 -18.31
N LYS A 13 -25.04 -6.17 -18.03
CA LYS A 13 -25.31 -7.21 -17.00
C LYS A 13 -24.91 -8.62 -17.45
N THR A 14 -23.73 -8.76 -18.03
CA THR A 14 -23.14 -10.05 -18.35
C THR A 14 -21.70 -9.98 -17.89
N TYR A 15 -21.38 -10.62 -16.76
CA TYR A 15 -20.00 -10.88 -16.42
C TYR A 15 -19.41 -11.66 -17.60
N ALA A 16 -18.48 -11.04 -18.33
CA ALA A 16 -17.67 -11.79 -19.27
C ALA A 16 -16.95 -12.86 -18.45
N GLU A 17 -17.16 -14.13 -18.79
CA GLU A 17 -16.32 -15.20 -18.23
C GLU A 17 -14.87 -14.83 -18.55
N LEU A 18 -14.10 -14.50 -17.51
CA LEU A 18 -12.68 -14.31 -17.67
C LEU A 18 -12.12 -15.64 -18.18
N PRO A 19 -11.39 -15.66 -19.30
CA PRO A 19 -10.79 -16.88 -19.79
C PRO A 19 -9.93 -17.47 -18.68
N ALA A 20 -10.06 -18.77 -18.44
CA ALA A 20 -9.22 -19.47 -17.48
C ALA A 20 -7.75 -19.25 -17.89
N VAL A 21 -7.02 -18.48 -17.09
CA VAL A 21 -5.58 -18.33 -17.26
C VAL A 21 -4.93 -19.48 -16.51
N GLU A 22 -4.37 -20.43 -17.26
CA GLU A 22 -3.43 -21.41 -16.71
C GLU A 22 -2.31 -20.65 -15.99
N PRO A 23 -2.01 -20.90 -14.70
CA PRO A 23 -0.97 -20.19 -13.97
C PRO A 23 0.37 -20.34 -14.69
N GLN A 24 0.78 -19.29 -15.40
CA GLN A 24 2.08 -19.27 -16.06
C GLN A 24 3.14 -18.92 -15.02
N ALA A 25 3.99 -19.93 -14.77
CA ALA A 25 5.09 -19.99 -13.80
C ALA A 25 4.68 -20.40 -12.38
N GLU A 26 5.44 -21.36 -11.84
CA GLU A 26 5.49 -21.60 -10.40
C GLU A 26 5.96 -20.31 -9.73
N ILE A 27 5.05 -19.65 -9.01
CA ILE A 27 5.40 -18.54 -8.13
C ILE A 27 6.32 -19.15 -7.06
N GLY A 28 7.62 -18.84 -7.13
CA GLY A 28 8.59 -19.30 -6.14
C GLY A 28 8.15 -18.92 -4.72
N GLU A 29 8.63 -19.66 -3.72
CA GLU A 29 8.24 -19.41 -2.34
C GLU A 29 8.60 -17.99 -1.90
N LEU A 30 7.61 -17.26 -1.37
CA LEU A 30 7.84 -15.95 -0.77
C LEU A 30 8.74 -16.13 0.46
N PRO A 31 9.85 -15.38 0.57
CA PRO A 31 10.71 -15.46 1.73
C PRO A 31 9.93 -15.16 3.02
N ARG A 32 10.19 -15.93 4.08
CA ARG A 32 9.60 -15.64 5.39
C ARG A 32 9.99 -14.23 5.84
N LEU A 33 9.11 -13.60 6.61
CA LEU A 33 9.40 -12.32 7.21
C LEU A 33 10.45 -12.47 8.32
N LEU A 34 11.65 -11.91 8.13
CA LEU A 34 12.73 -11.97 9.11
C LEU A 34 12.30 -11.33 10.44
N PRO A 35 12.60 -11.94 11.61
CA PRO A 35 12.46 -11.28 12.89
C PRO A 35 13.57 -10.23 13.07
N ARG A 36 13.41 -9.32 14.03
CA ARG A 36 14.32 -8.17 14.20
C ARG A 36 15.77 -8.61 14.46
N GLU A 37 15.95 -9.68 15.20
CA GLU A 37 17.25 -10.21 15.66
C GLU A 37 18.09 -10.76 14.50
N GLU A 38 17.45 -11.06 13.37
CA GLU A 38 18.11 -11.56 12.17
C GLU A 38 18.44 -10.45 11.16
N ILE A 39 18.04 -9.21 11.42
CA ILE A 39 18.31 -8.05 10.58
C ILE A 39 19.46 -7.27 11.21
N SER A 40 20.50 -6.98 10.43
CA SER A 40 21.62 -6.17 10.90
C SER A 40 21.16 -4.75 11.27
N ASP A 41 21.78 -4.15 12.28
CA ASP A 41 21.40 -2.82 12.75
C ASP A 41 21.44 -1.74 11.65
N PRO A 42 22.45 -1.70 10.74
CA PRO A 42 22.45 -0.72 9.65
C PRO A 42 21.25 -0.86 8.72
N VAL A 43 20.83 -2.10 8.40
CA VAL A 43 19.66 -2.34 7.55
C VAL A 43 18.38 -1.96 8.28
N TRP A 44 18.31 -2.27 9.59
CA TRP A 44 17.18 -1.89 10.42
C TRP A 44 16.99 -0.38 10.49
N ASP A 45 18.06 0.40 10.62
CA ASP A 45 18.00 1.85 10.65
C ASP A 45 17.44 2.42 9.33
N VAL A 46 17.82 1.84 8.19
CA VAL A 46 17.25 2.22 6.88
C VAL A 46 15.76 1.85 6.83
N ILE A 47 15.36 0.66 7.32
CA ILE A 47 13.95 0.24 7.38
C ILE A 47 13.12 1.26 8.16
N LEU A 48 13.60 1.71 9.33
CA LEU A 48 12.91 2.69 10.15
C LEU A 48 12.77 4.02 9.41
N LYS A 49 13.85 4.55 8.82
CA LYS A 49 13.81 5.79 8.04
C LYS A 49 12.84 5.71 6.87
N VAL A 50 12.89 4.62 6.10
CA VAL A 50 11.98 4.40 4.97
C VAL A 50 10.53 4.37 5.45
N ASN A 51 10.27 3.77 6.61
CA ASN A 51 8.94 3.71 7.21
C ASN A 51 8.44 5.06 7.73
N GLU A 52 9.29 6.07 7.92
CA GLU A 52 8.87 7.40 8.39
C GLU A 52 8.36 8.30 7.26
N TYR A 53 8.79 8.09 6.01
CA TYR A 53 8.39 8.96 4.89
C TYR A 53 6.88 9.01 4.68
N GLY A 54 6.35 10.22 4.54
CA GLY A 54 4.92 10.47 4.42
C GLY A 54 4.09 10.22 5.68
N SER A 55 4.69 9.94 6.83
CA SER A 55 3.97 9.78 8.10
C SER A 55 3.87 11.10 8.86
N ILE A 56 2.83 11.24 9.70
CA ILE A 56 2.76 12.26 10.74
C ILE A 56 2.55 11.57 12.10
N GLY A 57 3.47 11.76 13.04
CA GLY A 57 3.38 11.22 14.41
C GLY A 57 4.28 10.01 14.70
N GLU A 58 4.38 9.66 15.98
CA GLU A 58 5.36 8.73 16.53
C GLU A 58 5.03 7.23 16.32
N ASP A 59 3.81 6.89 15.87
CA ASP A 59 3.33 5.49 15.89
C ASP A 59 2.69 5.07 14.56
N SER A 60 3.43 5.24 13.46
CA SER A 60 2.93 4.95 12.11
C SER A 60 2.87 3.45 11.78
N GLY A 61 3.27 2.57 12.72
CA GLY A 61 3.42 1.13 12.53
C GLY A 61 4.50 0.79 11.52
N LEU A 62 5.31 -0.24 11.77
CA LEU A 62 6.29 -0.70 10.77
C LEU A 62 5.57 -1.50 9.68
N ALA A 63 5.56 -0.99 8.45
CA ALA A 63 5.01 -1.72 7.33
C ALA A 63 5.83 -3.00 7.05
N THR A 64 5.14 -4.13 6.99
CA THR A 64 5.76 -5.45 6.77
C THR A 64 6.54 -5.53 5.46
N ILE A 65 6.17 -4.75 4.45
CA ILE A 65 6.88 -4.68 3.17
C ILE A 65 8.32 -4.22 3.33
N TYR A 66 8.59 -3.18 4.13
CA TYR A 66 9.96 -2.69 4.34
C TYR A 66 10.82 -3.70 5.10
N ARG A 67 10.20 -4.50 5.99
CA ARG A 67 10.90 -5.58 6.68
C ARG A 67 11.21 -6.76 5.75
N HIS A 68 10.37 -7.05 4.76
CA HIS A 68 10.70 -8.03 3.72
C HIS A 68 11.86 -7.57 2.83
N LEU A 69 12.03 -6.26 2.63
CA LEU A 69 13.16 -5.72 1.86
C LEU A 69 14.52 -5.85 2.56
N ALA A 70 14.57 -6.35 3.80
CA ALA A 70 15.83 -6.69 4.48
C ALA A 70 16.66 -7.75 3.72
N TYR A 71 16.03 -8.60 2.88
CA TYR A 71 16.75 -9.51 1.99
C TYR A 71 17.50 -8.79 0.86
N TRP A 72 17.15 -7.53 0.56
CA TRP A 72 17.71 -6.74 -0.52
C TRP A 72 18.11 -5.33 -0.04
N PRO A 73 19.14 -5.21 0.82
CA PRO A 73 19.51 -3.94 1.44
C PRO A 73 19.87 -2.84 0.43
N GLY A 74 20.52 -3.18 -0.69
CA GLY A 74 20.82 -2.19 -1.74
C GLY A 74 19.56 -1.63 -2.41
N LEU A 75 18.50 -2.43 -2.56
CA LEU A 75 17.20 -1.93 -3.04
C LEU A 75 16.56 -1.00 -2.00
N LEU A 76 16.70 -1.34 -0.72
CA LEU A 76 16.18 -0.51 0.36
C LEU A 76 16.87 0.87 0.43
N GLU A 77 18.18 0.93 0.24
CA GLU A 77 18.94 2.19 0.13
C GLU A 77 18.47 3.04 -1.05
N LEU A 78 18.29 2.42 -2.22
CA LEU A 78 17.75 3.12 -3.40
C LEU A 78 16.35 3.67 -3.15
N ILE A 79 15.48 2.92 -2.46
CA ILE A 79 14.15 3.38 -2.07
C ILE A 79 14.27 4.57 -1.11
N GLN A 80 15.16 4.50 -0.12
CA GLN A 80 15.39 5.59 0.83
C GLN A 80 15.74 6.89 0.12
N ASP A 81 16.75 6.88 -0.77
CA ASP A 81 17.20 8.07 -1.50
C ASP A 81 16.07 8.71 -2.32
N ARG A 82 15.21 7.88 -2.94
CA ARG A 82 14.09 8.36 -3.74
C ARG A 82 12.98 8.94 -2.89
N LEU A 83 12.63 8.29 -1.78
CA LEU A 83 11.60 8.78 -0.88
C LEU A 83 12.06 10.07 -0.18
N GLU A 84 13.35 10.22 0.10
CA GLU A 84 13.90 11.47 0.60
C GLU A 84 13.65 12.64 -0.36
N GLN A 85 13.99 12.45 -1.65
CA GLN A 85 13.76 13.47 -2.68
C GLN A 85 12.26 13.78 -2.83
N ALA A 86 11.40 12.76 -2.82
CA ALA A 86 9.96 12.92 -2.91
C ALA A 86 9.37 13.66 -1.70
N GLN A 87 9.86 13.37 -0.49
CA GLN A 87 9.47 14.06 0.75
C GLN A 87 9.87 15.54 0.70
N GLN A 88 11.11 15.84 0.29
CA GLN A 88 11.60 17.21 0.14
C GLN A 88 10.80 18.00 -0.92
N ALA A 89 10.39 17.34 -2.00
CA ALA A 89 9.54 17.93 -3.03
C ALA A 89 8.05 18.03 -2.64
N GLY A 90 7.65 17.49 -1.48
CA GLY A 90 6.26 17.47 -1.03
C GLY A 90 5.33 16.57 -1.85
N SER A 91 5.87 15.68 -2.69
CA SER A 91 5.06 14.85 -3.60
C SER A 91 4.38 13.67 -2.91
N ILE A 92 4.93 13.19 -1.80
CA ILE A 92 4.36 12.09 -1.00
C ILE A 92 2.95 12.44 -0.45
N PRO A 93 2.75 13.54 0.30
CA PRO A 93 1.42 13.89 0.81
C PRO A 93 0.41 14.21 -0.30
N ILE A 94 0.84 14.77 -1.44
CA ILE A 94 -0.04 15.03 -2.60
C ILE A 94 -0.56 13.71 -3.17
N GLY A 95 0.34 12.76 -3.43
CA GLY A 95 -0.05 11.44 -3.96
C GLY A 95 -0.94 10.67 -2.99
N ALA A 96 -0.62 10.71 -1.69
CA ALA A 96 -1.42 10.06 -0.66
C ALA A 96 -2.83 10.67 -0.52
N ALA A 97 -2.98 11.98 -0.65
CA ALA A 97 -4.30 12.62 -0.68
C ALA A 97 -5.14 12.17 -1.88
N SER A 98 -4.52 12.01 -3.05
CA SER A 98 -5.19 11.46 -4.24
C SER A 98 -5.65 10.00 -4.02
N VAL A 99 -4.86 9.18 -3.33
CA VAL A 99 -5.27 7.82 -2.96
C VAL A 99 -6.49 7.83 -2.04
N VAL A 100 -6.55 8.74 -1.06
CA VAL A 100 -7.71 8.89 -0.18
C VAL A 100 -8.96 9.27 -0.98
N GLU A 101 -8.85 10.24 -1.88
CA GLU A 101 -9.96 10.67 -2.75
C GLU A 101 -10.53 9.51 -3.56
N ILE A 102 -9.67 8.76 -4.24
CA ILE A 102 -10.06 7.57 -5.03
C ILE A 102 -10.71 6.53 -4.13
N THR A 103 -10.16 6.29 -2.93
CA THR A 103 -10.69 5.28 -2.00
C THR A 103 -12.07 5.66 -1.49
N LEU A 104 -12.33 6.94 -1.23
CA LEU A 104 -13.65 7.43 -0.82
C LEU A 104 -14.68 7.30 -1.94
N GLU A 105 -14.29 7.64 -3.18
CA GLU A 105 -15.15 7.48 -4.35
C GLU A 105 -15.53 6.02 -4.57
N GLU A 106 -14.53 5.13 -4.62
CA GLU A 106 -14.77 3.70 -4.83
C GLU A 106 -15.49 3.04 -3.65
N GLY A 107 -15.16 3.44 -2.41
CA GLY A 107 -15.87 3.01 -1.20
C GLY A 107 -17.34 3.40 -1.23
N THR A 108 -17.66 4.60 -1.71
CA THR A 108 -19.06 5.04 -1.88
C THR A 108 -19.79 4.19 -2.92
N ARG A 109 -19.12 3.87 -4.04
CA ARG A 109 -19.69 3.00 -5.09
C ARG A 109 -19.96 1.58 -4.56
N MET A 110 -19.10 1.08 -3.69
CA MET A 110 -19.19 -0.25 -3.09
C MET A 110 -20.05 -0.30 -1.82
N ALA A 111 -20.55 0.82 -1.31
CA ALA A 111 -21.28 0.88 -0.03
C ALA A 111 -22.52 -0.04 0.00
N HIS A 112 -23.13 -0.30 -1.16
CA HIS A 112 -24.27 -1.22 -1.29
C HIS A 112 -23.92 -2.71 -1.06
N LEU A 113 -22.62 -3.05 -1.02
CA LEU A 113 -22.14 -4.40 -0.69
C LEU A 113 -22.03 -4.63 0.82
N LEU A 114 -22.16 -3.57 1.64
CA LEU A 114 -22.13 -3.69 3.09
C LEU A 114 -23.53 -4.02 3.60
N GLU A 115 -23.64 -5.11 4.35
CA GLU A 115 -24.84 -5.42 5.12
C GLU A 115 -24.78 -4.69 6.47
N GLU A 116 -25.83 -3.95 6.81
CA GLU A 116 -25.88 -3.16 8.05
C GLU A 116 -25.72 -4.06 9.30
N SER A 117 -26.27 -5.28 9.25
CA SER A 117 -26.10 -6.30 10.29
C SER A 117 -24.65 -6.70 10.54
N ASP A 118 -23.82 -6.75 9.50
CA ASP A 118 -22.40 -7.09 9.63
C ASP A 118 -21.65 -5.97 10.33
N VAL A 119 -21.97 -4.72 9.97
CA VAL A 119 -21.39 -3.55 10.61
C VAL A 119 -21.81 -3.47 12.07
N GLU A 120 -23.08 -3.73 12.40
CA GLU A 120 -23.60 -3.72 13.77
C GLU A 120 -22.99 -4.83 14.64
N ALA A 121 -22.79 -6.02 14.08
CA ALA A 121 -22.18 -7.17 14.77
C ALA A 121 -20.72 -6.91 15.18
N MET A 122 -20.03 -5.97 14.53
CA MET A 122 -18.68 -5.57 14.92
C MET A 122 -18.66 -4.89 16.29
N SER A 123 -17.54 -5.03 17.01
CA SER A 123 -17.31 -4.21 18.20
C SER A 123 -16.97 -2.76 17.83
N ASP A 124 -17.28 -1.81 18.70
CA ASP A 124 -16.86 -0.40 18.56
C ASP A 124 -15.35 -0.27 18.40
N TYR A 125 -14.61 -1.10 19.12
CA TYR A 125 -13.16 -1.15 19.02
C TYR A 125 -12.70 -1.52 17.61
N ALA A 126 -13.27 -2.57 17.02
CA ALA A 126 -12.93 -3.00 15.66
C ALA A 126 -13.29 -1.93 14.62
N ARG A 127 -14.50 -1.35 14.71
CA ARG A 127 -14.94 -0.25 13.84
C ARG A 127 -13.97 0.94 13.90
N LYS A 128 -13.61 1.38 15.10
CA LYS A 128 -12.68 2.49 15.30
C LYS A 128 -11.27 2.18 14.79
N LYS A 129 -10.78 0.95 14.98
CA LYS A 129 -9.46 0.53 14.46
C LYS A 129 -9.43 0.55 12.95
N ILE A 130 -10.47 0.07 12.27
CA ILE A 130 -10.56 0.13 10.81
C ILE A 130 -10.62 1.59 10.34
N ALA A 131 -11.53 2.39 10.92
CA ALA A 131 -11.65 3.80 10.57
C ALA A 131 -10.31 4.54 10.70
N ASN A 132 -9.65 4.44 11.86
CA ASN A 132 -8.36 5.08 12.09
C ASN A 132 -7.24 4.56 11.18
N TYR A 133 -7.32 3.31 10.70
CA TYR A 133 -6.32 2.75 9.80
C TYR A 133 -6.41 3.32 8.38
N VAL A 134 -7.63 3.62 7.92
CA VAL A 134 -7.90 4.13 6.57
C VAL A 134 -8.09 5.65 6.52
N ASP A 135 -8.23 6.30 7.67
CA ASP A 135 -8.49 7.72 7.77
C ASP A 135 -7.28 8.56 7.36
N GLY A 136 -7.48 9.48 6.42
CA GLY A 136 -6.48 10.44 6.00
C GLY A 136 -5.27 9.88 5.23
N PRO A 137 -4.40 10.77 4.73
CA PRO A 137 -3.35 10.41 3.78
C PRO A 137 -2.11 9.77 4.45
N PHE A 138 -2.00 9.80 5.77
CA PHE A 138 -0.75 9.48 6.47
C PHE A 138 -0.66 8.06 7.02
N HIS A 139 -1.72 7.25 6.87
CA HIS A 139 -1.77 5.85 7.33
C HIS A 139 -1.58 4.86 6.16
N VAL A 140 -2.61 4.08 5.80
CA VAL A 140 -2.46 3.10 4.70
C VAL A 140 -2.26 3.78 3.33
N ALA A 141 -2.87 4.95 3.13
CA ALA A 141 -2.82 5.67 1.86
C ALA A 141 -1.38 6.04 1.43
N ARG A 142 -0.51 6.46 2.36
CA ARG A 142 0.91 6.72 2.04
C ARG A 142 1.65 5.46 1.58
N ILE A 143 1.36 4.30 2.15
CA ILE A 143 2.02 3.03 1.78
C ILE A 143 1.60 2.62 0.38
N VAL A 144 0.31 2.75 0.05
CA VAL A 144 -0.22 2.50 -1.30
C VAL A 144 0.39 3.47 -2.32
N ASN A 145 0.48 4.76 -1.99
CA ASN A 145 1.10 5.77 -2.85
C ASN A 145 2.58 5.46 -3.11
N ILE A 146 3.35 5.17 -2.06
CA ILE A 146 4.77 4.79 -2.16
C ILE A 146 4.94 3.53 -3.02
N GLY A 147 4.17 2.48 -2.74
CA GLY A 147 4.22 1.25 -3.54
C GLY A 147 3.92 1.48 -5.03
N THR A 148 2.92 2.30 -5.32
CA THR A 148 2.57 2.68 -6.71
C THR A 148 3.69 3.46 -7.39
N ALA A 149 4.31 4.41 -6.69
CA ALA A 149 5.42 5.20 -7.22
C ALA A 149 6.63 4.32 -7.52
N LEU A 150 6.96 3.38 -6.62
CA LEU A 150 8.04 2.42 -6.80
C LEU A 150 7.79 1.49 -8.00
N SER A 151 6.58 0.94 -8.14
CA SER A 151 6.23 0.09 -9.29
C SER A 151 6.43 0.82 -10.62
N ARG A 152 5.90 2.04 -10.76
CA ARG A 152 6.05 2.83 -11.99
C ARG A 152 7.50 3.19 -12.28
N TRP A 153 8.29 3.43 -11.24
CA TRP A 153 9.70 3.71 -11.43
C TRP A 153 10.44 2.50 -12.01
N LEU A 154 10.20 1.30 -11.47
CA LEU A 154 10.79 0.07 -11.99
C LEU A 154 10.41 -0.17 -13.45
N ASP A 155 9.17 0.14 -13.84
CA ASP A 155 8.71 0.04 -15.24
C ASP A 155 9.44 1.01 -16.19
N THR A 156 9.90 2.16 -15.69
CA THR A 156 10.64 3.16 -16.49
C THR A 156 12.15 2.98 -16.49
N ALA A 157 12.68 2.13 -15.60
CA ALA A 157 14.10 1.87 -15.44
C ALA A 157 14.62 0.68 -16.26
N GLY A 158 13.71 -0.11 -16.84
CA GLY A 158 13.99 -1.18 -17.81
C GLY A 158 13.82 -0.72 -19.25
#